data_AF-A0A354WWH9-F1
#
_entry.id   AF-A0A354WWH9-F1
#
_cell.length_a   1.000
_cell.length_b   1.000
_cell.length_c   1.000
_cell.angle_alpha   90.00
_cell.angle_beta   90.00
_cell.angle_gamma   90.00
#
_symmetry.space_group_name_H-M   'P 1'
#
loop_
_entity.id
_entity.type
_entity.pdbx_description
1 polymer ?
#
loop_
_entity_poly.entity_id
_entity_poly.type
_entity_poly.pdbx_seq_one_letter_code
_entity_poly.pdbx_strand_id
1 'polypeptide(L)'
;MRIGFFAHKKETAVQPEHTDYAEEKVEKKVPHKSVVQVYFPDRNYTLAYYNDLFDLDEGDRVYVDGKLAGQLGIVVEVNYNFKINLSRYKRVIALVDTTVHGEFFLTPKYVMTFTPHTLAPSQIVRWYKAPPTEEDAFVSGSDDSSFPLDHMEDMDIRPAIRGRGYDYYHGNHVKYLCLDGTKGYAIVQGTEAYEVEFQYVDGHISDLTCTCFCSYHCKHEYATLLVLQDILAEIDRSYEEEFKKSGYVACLNKQTFVSVAIMEQNTGRLKL
;
A
#
# COMPACT_ATOMS: atom_id res chain seq x y z
N MET A 1 -40.42 -17.52 -24.25
CA MET A 1 -40.54 -18.80 -24.99
C MET A 1 -39.79 -19.87 -24.19
N ARG A 2 -40.49 -20.90 -23.71
CA ARG A 2 -39.91 -22.05 -22.99
C ARG A 2 -39.40 -23.07 -24.01
N ILE A 3 -38.20 -23.59 -23.81
CA ILE A 3 -37.74 -24.87 -24.38
C ILE A 3 -36.79 -25.50 -23.35
N GLY A 4 -36.99 -26.78 -23.04
CA GLY A 4 -36.31 -27.48 -21.94
C GLY A 4 -35.54 -28.73 -22.34
N PHE A 5 -34.71 -29.16 -21.37
CA PHE A 5 -34.23 -30.51 -20.99
C PHE A 5 -33.41 -31.43 -21.92
N PHE A 6 -32.56 -32.20 -21.21
CA PHE A 6 -31.66 -33.33 -21.56
C PHE A 6 -30.20 -32.94 -21.89
N ALA A 7 -29.15 -33.53 -21.31
CA ALA A 7 -29.00 -34.72 -20.47
C ALA A 7 -27.73 -34.64 -19.60
N HIS A 8 -27.76 -35.33 -18.45
CA HIS A 8 -26.60 -35.57 -17.58
C HIS A 8 -25.47 -36.28 -18.34
N LYS A 9 -24.32 -35.62 -18.45
CA LYS A 9 -23.03 -36.29 -18.65
C LYS A 9 -22.31 -36.28 -17.29
N LYS A 10 -21.91 -37.46 -16.82
CA LYS A 10 -20.98 -37.60 -15.69
C LYS A 10 -19.64 -37.03 -16.15
N GLU A 11 -19.35 -35.81 -15.74
CA GLU A 11 -17.98 -35.29 -15.75
C GLU A 11 -17.26 -35.81 -14.52
N THR A 12 -16.21 -36.57 -14.78
CA THR A 12 -15.22 -37.01 -13.82
C THR A 12 -14.69 -35.78 -13.11
N ALA A 13 -14.81 -35.74 -11.78
CA ALA A 13 -14.26 -34.68 -10.94
C ALA A 13 -12.74 -34.59 -11.18
N VAL A 14 -12.32 -33.59 -11.95
CA VAL A 14 -10.93 -33.13 -11.94
C VAL A 14 -10.81 -32.26 -10.70
N GLN A 15 -10.09 -32.78 -9.70
CA GLN A 15 -9.70 -32.00 -8.54
C GLN A 15 -8.90 -30.79 -9.04
N PRO A 16 -9.18 -29.56 -8.59
CA PRO A 16 -8.30 -28.45 -8.91
C PRO A 16 -6.94 -28.74 -8.28
N GLU A 17 -5.90 -28.75 -9.11
CA GLU A 17 -4.52 -28.81 -8.66
C GLU A 17 -4.28 -27.59 -7.76
N HIS A 18 -4.22 -27.84 -6.46
CA HIS A 18 -3.74 -26.91 -5.45
C HIS A 18 -2.25 -26.71 -5.76
N THR A 19 -1.91 -25.64 -6.47
CA THR A 19 -0.52 -25.17 -6.49
C THR A 19 -0.25 -24.59 -5.10
N ASP A 20 0.35 -25.42 -4.24
CA ASP A 20 0.97 -24.99 -2.99
C ASP A 20 2.07 -23.98 -3.32
N TYR A 21 1.71 -22.70 -3.34
CA TYR A 21 2.68 -21.66 -3.05
C TYR A 21 2.96 -21.81 -1.56
N ALA A 22 4.02 -22.52 -1.22
CA ALA A 22 4.52 -22.57 0.14
C ALA A 22 4.65 -21.13 0.62
N GLU A 23 3.84 -20.76 1.63
CA GLU A 23 4.06 -19.55 2.41
C GLU A 23 5.49 -19.65 2.94
N GLU A 24 6.41 -18.95 2.30
CA GLU A 24 7.77 -18.82 2.80
C GLU A 24 7.64 -18.02 4.10
N LYS A 25 7.54 -18.75 5.23
CA LYS A 25 7.52 -18.15 6.56
C LYS A 25 8.81 -17.35 6.67
N VAL A 26 8.70 -16.04 6.51
CA VAL A 26 9.74 -15.09 6.89
C VAL A 26 10.05 -15.39 8.35
N GLU A 27 11.19 -16.04 8.62
CA GLU A 27 11.64 -16.28 9.97
C GLU A 27 11.77 -14.92 10.65
N LYS A 28 10.90 -14.66 11.63
CA LYS A 28 11.00 -13.45 12.43
C LYS A 28 12.33 -13.50 13.17
N LYS A 29 13.30 -12.71 12.70
CA LYS A 29 14.58 -12.52 13.39
C LYS A 29 14.31 -12.13 14.85
N VAL A 30 15.02 -12.79 15.77
CA VAL A 30 14.86 -12.52 17.20
C VAL A 30 15.40 -11.12 17.50
N PRO A 31 14.62 -10.21 18.10
CA PRO A 31 15.09 -8.86 18.40
C PRO A 31 16.43 -8.84 19.14
N HIS A 32 17.36 -8.00 18.68
CA HIS A 32 18.70 -7.88 19.26
C HIS A 32 18.98 -6.43 19.66
N LYS A 33 19.24 -6.23 20.95
CA LYS A 33 19.51 -4.90 21.50
C LYS A 33 20.73 -4.27 20.84
N SER A 34 20.57 -3.07 20.30
CA SER A 34 21.63 -2.33 19.62
C SER A 34 21.50 -0.83 19.83
N VAL A 35 22.61 -0.11 19.66
CA VAL A 35 22.60 1.31 19.36
C VAL A 35 22.91 1.46 17.89
N VAL A 36 22.01 2.07 17.14
CA VAL A 36 22.13 2.25 15.69
C VAL A 36 22.36 3.70 15.35
N GLN A 37 23.17 3.94 14.32
CA GLN A 37 23.25 5.24 13.65
C GLN A 37 22.24 5.25 12.51
N VAL A 38 21.33 6.23 12.53
CA VAL A 38 20.26 6.36 11.53
C VAL A 38 20.46 7.65 10.76
N TYR A 39 20.66 7.53 9.45
CA TYR A 39 20.76 8.63 8.51
C TYR A 39 19.36 9.04 8.02
N PHE A 40 19.08 10.34 7.99
CA PHE A 40 17.81 10.91 7.50
C PHE A 40 18.05 11.71 6.22
N PRO A 41 17.68 11.17 5.03
CA PRO A 41 17.96 11.82 3.74
C PRO A 41 17.47 13.27 3.65
N ASP A 42 16.26 13.55 4.14
CA ASP A 42 15.64 14.88 4.09
C ASP A 42 16.37 15.93 4.94
N ARG A 43 17.18 15.47 5.90
CA ARG A 43 17.92 16.31 6.83
C ARG A 43 19.42 16.29 6.58
N ASN A 44 19.90 15.30 5.83
CA ASN A 44 21.31 15.05 5.52
C ASN A 44 22.21 14.97 6.77
N TYR A 45 21.76 14.28 7.81
CA TYR A 45 22.60 13.96 8.97
C TYR A 45 22.18 12.64 9.63
N THR A 46 23.05 12.16 10.51
CA THR A 46 22.93 10.89 11.22
C THR A 46 22.77 11.11 12.72
N LEU A 47 21.90 10.35 13.38
CA LEU A 47 21.73 10.35 14.83
C LEU A 47 21.70 8.94 15.41
N ALA A 48 22.11 8.83 16.67
CA ALA A 48 22.10 7.57 17.41
C ALA A 48 20.73 7.30 18.05
N TYR A 49 20.21 6.09 17.89
CA TYR A 49 18.98 5.59 18.52
C TYR A 49 19.23 4.26 19.22
N TYR A 50 18.46 4.01 20.27
CA TYR A 50 18.41 2.70 20.90
C TYR A 50 17.38 1.81 20.19
N ASN A 51 17.72 0.55 19.98
CA ASN A 51 16.83 -0.47 19.47
C ASN A 51 16.81 -1.67 20.44
N ASP A 52 15.60 -2.13 20.75
CA ASP A 52 15.33 -3.36 21.50
C ASP A 52 14.16 -4.17 20.92
N LEU A 53 13.65 -3.76 19.76
CA LEU A 53 12.45 -4.31 19.14
C LEU A 53 12.74 -5.12 17.87
N PHE A 54 13.87 -4.86 17.21
CA PHE A 54 14.20 -5.44 15.92
C PHE A 54 15.62 -6.03 15.92
N ASP A 55 15.90 -6.94 14.99
CA ASP A 55 17.26 -7.34 14.65
C ASP A 55 17.65 -6.54 13.41
N LEU A 56 18.42 -5.46 13.62
CA LEU A 56 18.67 -4.46 12.59
C LEU A 56 20.02 -4.69 11.90
N ASP A 57 20.02 -4.53 10.59
CA ASP A 57 21.20 -4.55 9.74
C ASP A 57 21.44 -3.16 9.11
N GLU A 58 22.66 -2.92 8.63
CA GLU A 58 22.95 -1.75 7.80
C GLU A 58 22.11 -1.78 6.51
N GLY A 59 21.51 -0.65 6.17
CA GLY A 59 20.56 -0.52 5.06
C GLY A 59 19.09 -0.61 5.49
N ASP A 60 18.78 -1.11 6.68
CA ASP A 60 17.40 -1.20 7.16
C ASP A 60 16.74 0.17 7.24
N ARG A 61 15.49 0.24 6.77
CA ARG A 61 14.69 1.46 6.80
C ARG A 61 13.83 1.47 8.05
N VAL A 62 13.90 2.55 8.82
CA VAL A 62 13.28 2.60 10.15
C VAL A 62 12.57 3.91 10.42
N TYR A 63 11.54 3.85 11.26
CA TYR A 63 11.00 5.03 11.94
C TYR A 63 11.50 5.08 13.38
N VAL A 64 11.65 6.28 13.89
CA VAL A 64 12.15 6.57 15.25
C VAL A 64 11.18 7.46 16.01
N ASP A 65 11.28 7.50 17.34
CA ASP A 65 10.58 8.50 18.16
C ASP A 65 11.38 9.81 18.30
N GLY A 66 10.75 10.82 18.90
CA GLY A 66 11.37 12.12 19.16
C GLY A 66 11.28 13.10 17.99
N LYS A 67 12.30 13.94 17.81
CA LYS A 67 12.22 15.10 16.91
C LYS A 67 12.10 14.73 15.42
N LEU A 68 12.52 13.53 15.07
CA LEU A 68 12.46 13.00 13.71
C LEU A 68 11.36 11.92 13.58
N ALA A 69 10.42 11.87 14.52
CA ALA A 69 9.23 11.05 14.37
C ALA A 69 8.50 11.36 13.05
N GLY A 70 8.00 10.32 12.41
CA GLY A 70 7.36 10.40 11.08
C GLY A 70 8.34 10.44 9.90
N GLN A 71 9.63 10.73 10.11
CA GLN A 71 10.64 10.72 9.02
C GLN A 71 11.26 9.34 8.88
N LEU A 72 11.39 8.89 7.63
CA LEU A 72 11.99 7.61 7.31
C LEU A 72 13.52 7.72 7.33
N GLY A 73 14.15 6.92 8.19
CA GLY A 73 15.60 6.85 8.33
C GLY A 73 16.17 5.56 7.74
N ILE A 74 17.48 5.55 7.51
CA ILE A 74 18.25 4.39 7.04
C ILE A 74 19.32 4.08 8.07
N VAL A 75 19.38 2.85 8.55
CA VAL A 75 20.44 2.38 9.45
C VAL A 75 21.76 2.34 8.67
N VAL A 76 22.79 3.02 9.19
CA VAL A 76 24.13 3.10 8.55
C VAL A 76 25.23 2.49 9.41
N GLU A 77 24.96 2.18 10.67
CA GLU A 77 25.88 1.48 11.57
C GLU A 77 25.09 0.82 12.69
N VAL A 78 25.49 -0.38 13.11
CA VAL A 78 24.88 -1.12 14.22
C VAL A 78 25.93 -1.50 15.26
N ASN A 79 25.73 -1.06 16.51
CA ASN A 79 26.62 -1.38 17.62
C ASN A 79 25.90 -2.22 18.69
N TYR A 80 26.40 -3.45 18.90
CA TYR A 80 25.90 -4.40 19.90
C TYR A 80 26.64 -4.32 21.25
N ASN A 81 27.78 -3.64 21.32
CA ASN A 81 28.58 -3.49 22.53
C ASN A 81 28.52 -2.04 23.03
N PHE A 82 27.51 -1.75 23.86
CA PHE A 82 27.25 -0.39 24.34
C PHE A 82 26.82 -0.36 25.81
N LYS A 83 27.02 0.80 26.42
CA LYS A 83 26.43 1.18 27.72
C LYS A 83 25.86 2.58 27.60
N ILE A 84 24.54 2.69 27.58
CA ILE A 84 23.82 3.96 27.42
C ILE A 84 22.93 4.24 28.64
N ASN A 85 22.53 5.51 28.79
CA ASN A 85 21.43 5.89 29.67
C ASN A 85 20.15 5.99 28.83
N LEU A 86 19.19 5.09 29.06
CA LEU A 86 17.93 5.04 28.31
C LEU A 86 17.14 6.36 28.35
N SER A 87 17.28 7.17 29.40
CA SER A 87 16.61 8.47 29.48
C SER A 87 17.15 9.52 28.51
N ARG A 88 18.33 9.27 27.91
CA ARG A 88 19.01 10.16 26.97
C ARG A 88 18.88 9.73 25.51
N TYR A 89 18.35 8.53 25.25
CA TYR A 89 18.24 7.97 23.91
C TYR A 89 16.78 7.91 23.48
N LYS A 90 16.58 8.33 22.24
CA LYS A 90 15.38 8.03 21.46
C LYS A 90 15.48 6.62 20.87
N ARG A 91 14.35 6.07 20.46
CA ARG A 91 14.20 4.66 20.08
C ARG A 91 13.82 4.50 18.61
N VAL A 92 14.24 3.38 18.05
CA VAL A 92 13.62 2.83 16.84
C VAL A 92 12.25 2.29 17.22
N ILE A 93 11.21 2.68 16.47
CA ILE A 93 9.82 2.32 16.74
C ILE A 93 9.20 1.43 15.65
N ALA A 94 9.80 1.40 14.46
CA ALA A 94 9.36 0.54 13.37
C ALA A 94 10.50 0.19 12.42
N LEU A 95 10.47 -1.04 11.92
CA LEU A 95 11.21 -1.49 10.75
C LEU A 95 10.26 -1.49 9.54
N VAL A 96 10.74 -0.99 8.40
CA VAL A 96 9.98 -0.93 7.15
C VAL A 96 10.36 -2.12 6.27
N ASP A 97 9.41 -3.04 6.10
CA ASP A 97 9.57 -4.20 5.23
C ASP A 97 9.23 -3.85 3.78
N THR A 98 10.26 -3.72 2.94
CA THR A 98 10.15 -3.45 1.50
C THR A 98 10.11 -4.71 0.64
N THR A 99 10.17 -5.88 1.27
CA THR A 99 10.21 -7.16 0.57
C THR A 99 8.82 -7.52 0.05
N VAL A 100 8.74 -7.88 -1.23
CA VAL A 100 7.49 -8.32 -1.86
C VAL A 100 7.71 -9.64 -2.58
N HIS A 101 6.81 -10.59 -2.38
CA HIS A 101 6.87 -11.93 -2.96
C HIS A 101 5.52 -12.29 -3.55
N GLY A 102 5.51 -12.71 -4.80
CA GLY A 102 4.30 -13.16 -5.47
C GLY A 102 4.39 -13.03 -6.98
N GLU A 103 3.26 -13.24 -7.62
CA GLU A 103 3.09 -13.01 -9.04
C GLU A 103 2.66 -11.57 -9.30
N PHE A 104 3.31 -10.94 -10.28
CA PHE A 104 3.08 -9.55 -10.65
C PHE A 104 2.86 -9.41 -12.15
N PHE A 105 1.86 -8.60 -12.49
CA PHE A 105 1.47 -8.29 -13.86
C PHE A 105 1.88 -6.86 -14.17
N LEU A 106 2.52 -6.66 -15.32
CA LEU A 106 3.04 -5.35 -15.71
C LEU A 106 2.10 -4.71 -16.74
N THR A 107 1.49 -3.58 -16.39
CA THR A 107 0.80 -2.70 -17.35
C THR A 107 1.71 -1.53 -17.69
N PRO A 108 1.44 -0.65 -18.67
CA PRO A 108 2.33 0.48 -18.96
C PRO A 108 2.66 1.36 -17.74
N LYS A 109 1.70 1.61 -16.85
CA LYS A 109 1.84 2.49 -15.68
C LYS A 109 2.04 1.76 -14.35
N TYR A 110 1.48 0.57 -14.19
CA TYR A 110 1.35 -0.09 -12.89
C TYR A 110 2.01 -1.47 -12.87
N VAL A 111 2.37 -1.89 -11.66
CA VAL A 111 2.64 -3.29 -11.31
C VAL A 111 1.45 -3.76 -10.49
N MET A 112 0.76 -4.79 -10.96
CA MET A 112 -0.46 -5.31 -10.37
C MET A 112 -0.26 -6.72 -9.83
N THR A 113 -1.07 -7.12 -8.86
CA THR A 113 -1.18 -8.50 -8.41
C THR A 113 -2.64 -8.80 -8.08
N PHE A 114 -3.09 -10.00 -8.44
CA PHE A 114 -4.43 -10.51 -8.14
C PHE A 114 -4.41 -11.49 -6.96
N THR A 115 -3.24 -11.72 -6.36
CA THR A 115 -3.08 -12.62 -5.21
C THR A 115 -3.17 -11.81 -3.92
N PRO A 116 -4.19 -12.05 -3.08
CA PRO A 116 -4.34 -11.36 -1.80
C PRO A 116 -3.06 -11.40 -0.97
N HIS A 117 -2.82 -10.33 -0.21
CA HIS A 117 -1.67 -10.17 0.70
C HIS A 117 -0.27 -10.05 0.06
N THR A 118 -0.12 -10.28 -1.25
CA THR A 118 1.16 -10.06 -1.98
C THR A 118 1.68 -8.63 -1.84
N LEU A 119 0.76 -7.66 -1.81
CA LEU A 119 1.01 -6.25 -1.51
C LEU A 119 0.06 -5.80 -0.41
N ALA A 120 0.22 -6.30 0.81
CA ALA A 120 -0.69 -6.00 1.91
C ALA A 120 -0.71 -4.49 2.25
N PRO A 121 -1.89 -3.84 2.36
CA PRO A 121 -2.00 -2.41 2.69
C PRO A 121 -1.20 -2.01 3.95
N SER A 122 -1.27 -2.84 4.99
CA SER A 122 -0.58 -2.63 6.27
C SER A 122 0.95 -2.63 6.17
N GLN A 123 1.51 -3.30 5.16
CA GLN A 123 2.94 -3.28 4.87
C GLN A 123 3.28 -2.07 4.02
N ILE A 124 2.58 -1.87 2.90
CA ILE A 124 2.89 -0.81 1.92
C ILE A 124 2.74 0.58 2.53
N VAL A 125 1.77 0.79 3.43
CA VAL A 125 1.61 2.07 4.13
C VAL A 125 2.86 2.47 4.91
N ARG A 126 3.62 1.50 5.43
CA ARG A 126 4.88 1.74 6.16
C ARG A 126 6.01 2.20 5.26
N TRP A 127 5.90 2.11 3.94
CA TRP A 127 6.88 2.69 3.04
C TRP A 127 6.81 4.22 3.04
N TYR A 128 5.69 4.78 3.48
CA TYR A 128 5.38 6.21 3.37
C TYR A 128 5.10 6.89 4.70
N LYS A 129 4.56 6.17 5.70
CA LYS A 129 4.24 6.74 7.00
C LYS A 129 4.57 5.82 8.18
N ALA A 130 4.97 6.48 9.27
CA ALA A 130 5.22 5.83 10.55
C ALA A 130 3.96 5.17 11.12
N PRO A 131 4.10 4.22 12.06
CA PRO A 131 2.99 3.73 12.87
C PRO A 131 2.16 4.85 13.48
N PRO A 132 0.82 4.76 13.42
CA PRO A 132 -0.02 5.71 14.12
C PRO A 132 0.20 5.57 15.63
N THR A 133 0.12 6.69 16.31
CA THR A 133 0.09 6.81 17.77
C THR A 133 -1.36 6.96 18.25
N GLU A 134 -1.58 6.99 19.56
CA GLU A 134 -2.92 7.26 20.12
C GLU A 134 -3.46 8.64 19.71
N GLU A 135 -2.58 9.60 19.43
CA GLU A 135 -2.95 10.95 18.96
C GLU A 135 -3.42 10.94 17.50
N ASP A 136 -3.13 9.88 16.74
CA ASP A 136 -3.48 9.71 15.32
C ASP A 136 -4.81 8.94 15.15
N ALA A 137 -5.70 8.99 16.14
CA ALA A 137 -6.98 8.30 16.07
C ALA A 137 -7.90 8.96 15.03
N PHE A 138 -8.34 8.17 14.04
CA PHE A 138 -9.32 8.59 13.05
C PHE A 138 -10.73 8.14 13.45
N VAL A 139 -11.70 9.00 13.18
CA VAL A 139 -13.12 8.67 13.26
C VAL A 139 -13.72 8.93 11.88
N SER A 140 -14.29 7.89 11.30
CA SER A 140 -14.98 7.97 10.01
C SER A 140 -16.48 7.96 10.24
N GLY A 141 -17.21 8.75 9.44
CA GLY A 141 -18.66 8.74 9.34
C GLY A 141 -19.05 8.59 7.88
N SER A 142 -20.30 8.19 7.65
CA SER A 142 -20.90 8.11 6.32
C SER A 142 -22.24 8.83 6.33
N ASP A 143 -22.57 9.44 5.20
CA ASP A 143 -23.90 10.01 4.93
C ASP A 143 -24.74 9.09 4.02
N ASP A 144 -24.28 7.84 3.82
CA ASP A 144 -24.86 6.83 2.94
C ASP A 144 -24.98 7.29 1.47
N SER A 145 -24.24 8.33 1.07
CA SER A 145 -24.21 8.80 -0.30
C SER A 145 -23.44 7.84 -1.21
N SER A 146 -23.90 7.75 -2.46
CA SER A 146 -23.24 6.96 -3.49
C SER A 146 -23.34 7.64 -4.85
N PHE A 147 -22.32 7.51 -5.67
CA PHE A 147 -22.31 8.03 -7.05
C PHE A 147 -21.64 7.04 -8.03
N PRO A 148 -22.01 7.04 -9.31
CA PRO A 148 -21.36 6.19 -10.29
C PRO A 148 -19.91 6.61 -10.54
N LEU A 149 -18.96 5.66 -10.57
CA LEU A 149 -17.55 5.93 -10.86
C LEU A 149 -17.36 6.57 -12.24
N ASP A 150 -18.19 6.21 -13.22
CA ASP A 150 -18.12 6.75 -14.58
C ASP A 150 -18.70 8.17 -14.72
N HIS A 151 -19.45 8.63 -13.71
CA HIS A 151 -20.04 9.98 -13.66
C HIS A 151 -19.37 10.79 -12.55
N MET A 152 -18.05 11.00 -12.67
CA MET A 152 -17.25 11.73 -11.67
C MET A 152 -17.69 13.19 -11.46
N GLU A 153 -18.51 13.75 -12.35
CA GLU A 153 -19.17 15.03 -12.16
C GLU A 153 -20.18 15.06 -11.01
N ASP A 154 -20.74 13.90 -10.64
CA ASP A 154 -21.70 13.74 -9.53
C ASP A 154 -21.01 13.74 -8.16
N MET A 155 -19.69 13.56 -8.13
CA MET A 155 -18.89 13.83 -6.94
C MET A 155 -18.94 15.31 -6.63
N ASP A 156 -19.43 15.69 -5.43
CA ASP A 156 -19.52 17.08 -4.97
C ASP A 156 -18.13 17.68 -4.65
N ILE A 157 -17.35 17.89 -5.71
CA ILE A 157 -16.00 18.44 -5.67
C ILE A 157 -15.92 19.75 -6.44
N ARG A 158 -15.38 20.78 -5.79
CA ARG A 158 -15.21 22.10 -6.39
C ARG A 158 -14.26 22.04 -7.60
N PRO A 159 -14.52 22.76 -8.70
CA PRO A 159 -13.70 22.69 -9.93
C PRO A 159 -12.19 22.93 -9.71
N ALA A 160 -11.82 23.87 -8.85
CA ALA A 160 -10.40 24.14 -8.54
C ALA A 160 -9.71 22.96 -7.83
N ILE A 161 -10.45 22.20 -7.01
CA ILE A 161 -9.93 21.03 -6.30
C ILE A 161 -9.87 19.83 -7.24
N ARG A 162 -10.86 19.70 -8.12
CA ARG A 162 -10.85 18.73 -9.23
C ARG A 162 -9.61 18.88 -10.10
N GLY A 163 -9.26 20.11 -10.50
CA GLY A 163 -8.03 20.40 -11.25
C GLY A 163 -6.76 19.92 -10.53
N ARG A 164 -6.66 20.17 -9.21
CA ARG A 164 -5.55 19.64 -8.39
C ARG A 164 -5.56 18.11 -8.27
N GLY A 165 -6.74 17.48 -8.30
CA GLY A 165 -6.87 16.03 -8.34
C GLY A 165 -6.28 15.46 -9.62
N TYR A 166 -6.53 16.10 -10.76
CA TYR A 166 -5.87 15.76 -12.03
C TYR A 166 -4.35 15.90 -11.95
N ASP A 167 -3.84 16.99 -11.34
CA ASP A 167 -2.39 17.17 -11.16
C ASP A 167 -1.79 16.01 -10.33
N TYR A 168 -2.49 15.55 -9.30
CA TYR A 168 -2.05 14.44 -8.47
C TYR A 168 -2.05 13.11 -9.24
N TYR A 169 -3.09 12.85 -10.03
CA TYR A 169 -3.16 11.69 -10.91
C TYR A 169 -2.01 11.68 -11.93
N HIS A 170 -1.82 12.78 -12.68
CA HIS A 170 -0.76 12.88 -13.68
C HIS A 170 0.65 12.88 -13.08
N GLY A 171 0.81 13.44 -11.88
CA GLY A 171 2.08 13.44 -11.14
C GLY A 171 2.41 12.10 -10.46
N ASN A 172 1.62 11.04 -10.67
CA ASN A 172 1.77 9.74 -10.02
C ASN A 172 1.83 9.84 -8.49
N HIS A 173 0.97 10.69 -7.90
CA HIS A 173 0.90 10.86 -6.45
C HIS A 173 0.16 9.72 -5.75
N VAL A 174 -0.75 9.03 -6.44
CA VAL A 174 -1.33 7.77 -5.95
C VAL A 174 -0.27 6.69 -6.09
N LYS A 175 0.29 6.24 -4.95
CA LYS A 175 1.42 5.31 -4.91
C LYS A 175 0.98 3.86 -4.90
N TYR A 176 -0.17 3.61 -4.30
CA TYR A 176 -0.74 2.30 -4.09
C TYR A 176 -2.27 2.39 -4.16
N LEU A 177 -2.90 1.40 -4.77
CA LEU A 177 -4.35 1.18 -4.70
C LEU A 177 -4.62 -0.32 -4.60
N CYS A 178 -5.53 -0.69 -3.70
CA CYS A 178 -6.06 -2.02 -3.54
C CYS A 178 -7.59 -1.98 -3.62
N LEU A 179 -8.16 -2.97 -4.29
CA LEU A 179 -9.57 -3.31 -4.26
C LEU A 179 -9.67 -4.76 -3.80
N ASP A 180 -10.23 -4.98 -2.62
CA ASP A 180 -10.43 -6.28 -1.98
C ASP A 180 -11.93 -6.53 -1.81
N GLY A 181 -12.50 -7.30 -2.73
CA GLY A 181 -13.94 -7.42 -2.91
C GLY A 181 -14.55 -6.04 -3.21
N THR A 182 -15.36 -5.54 -2.27
CA THR A 182 -15.98 -4.21 -2.39
C THR A 182 -15.15 -3.10 -1.77
N LYS A 183 -14.08 -3.43 -1.02
CA LYS A 183 -13.34 -2.45 -0.23
C LYS A 183 -12.16 -1.89 -1.02
N GLY A 184 -12.19 -0.58 -1.22
CA GLY A 184 -11.11 0.18 -1.81
C GLY A 184 -10.22 0.84 -0.76
N TYR A 185 -8.91 0.79 -0.98
CA TYR A 185 -7.93 1.50 -0.17
C TYR A 185 -6.81 2.02 -1.06
N ALA A 186 -6.34 3.24 -0.84
CA ALA A 186 -5.23 3.83 -1.58
C ALA A 186 -4.32 4.68 -0.69
N ILE A 187 -3.06 4.81 -1.12
CA ILE A 187 -2.07 5.70 -0.51
C ILE A 187 -1.72 6.79 -1.49
N VAL A 188 -1.92 8.04 -1.10
CA VAL A 188 -1.68 9.22 -1.92
C VAL A 188 -0.60 10.09 -1.26
N GLN A 189 0.54 10.22 -1.93
CA GLN A 189 1.66 11.04 -1.47
C GLN A 189 1.39 12.52 -1.74
N GLY A 190 1.33 13.34 -0.69
CA GLY A 190 1.30 14.79 -0.77
C GLY A 190 2.39 15.42 0.10
N THR A 191 2.00 16.37 0.95
CA THR A 191 2.87 16.89 2.02
C THR A 191 3.25 15.82 3.04
N GLU A 192 2.37 14.84 3.19
CA GLU A 192 2.55 13.59 3.91
C GLU A 192 1.80 12.50 3.12
N ALA A 193 1.85 11.26 3.59
CA ALA A 193 1.10 10.17 2.97
C ALA A 193 -0.33 10.12 3.52
N TYR A 194 -1.30 10.26 2.64
CA TYR A 194 -2.72 10.19 2.97
C TYR A 194 -3.30 8.84 2.55
N GLU A 195 -4.07 8.25 3.44
CA GLU A 195 -4.89 7.07 3.18
C GLU A 195 -6.27 7.51 2.70
N VAL A 196 -6.75 6.89 1.63
CA VAL A 196 -8.09 7.05 1.05
C VAL A 196 -8.78 5.70 1.12
N GLU A 197 -9.98 5.66 1.68
CA GLU A 197 -10.80 4.46 1.80
C GLU A 197 -12.14 4.68 1.08
N PHE A 198 -12.69 3.64 0.48
CA PHE A 198 -13.97 3.70 -0.22
C PHE A 198 -14.62 2.31 -0.35
N GLN A 199 -15.90 2.26 -0.67
CA GLN A 199 -16.59 1.07 -1.17
C GLN A 199 -16.82 1.21 -2.67
N TYR A 200 -16.66 0.10 -3.40
CA TYR A 200 -16.97 -0.03 -4.81
C TYR A 200 -17.88 -1.24 -5.04
N VAL A 201 -19.11 -0.98 -5.48
CA VAL A 201 -20.13 -2.01 -5.73
C VAL A 201 -20.86 -1.66 -7.01
N ASP A 202 -20.90 -2.58 -7.98
CA ASP A 202 -21.66 -2.43 -9.23
C ASP A 202 -21.46 -1.06 -9.91
N GLY A 203 -20.20 -0.62 -10.02
CA GLY A 203 -19.85 0.66 -10.66
C GLY A 203 -20.05 1.90 -9.79
N HIS A 204 -20.52 1.76 -8.55
CA HIS A 204 -20.79 2.88 -7.65
C HIS A 204 -19.76 3.00 -6.54
N ILE A 205 -19.42 4.24 -6.20
CA ILE A 205 -18.55 4.61 -5.08
C ILE A 205 -19.41 5.09 -3.91
N SER A 206 -19.09 4.61 -2.71
CA SER A 206 -19.67 5.07 -1.44
C SER A 206 -18.60 5.03 -0.34
N ASP A 207 -18.90 5.59 0.84
CA ASP A 207 -17.99 5.65 1.99
C ASP A 207 -16.58 6.21 1.66
N LEU A 208 -16.53 7.14 0.70
CA LEU A 208 -15.28 7.73 0.21
C LEU A 208 -14.72 8.71 1.24
N THR A 209 -13.62 8.32 1.88
CA THR A 209 -12.99 9.09 2.96
C THR A 209 -11.50 9.25 2.74
N CYS A 210 -10.91 10.29 3.34
CA CYS A 210 -9.49 10.57 3.26
C CYS A 210 -8.99 11.10 4.60
N THR A 211 -7.81 10.64 5.01
CA THR A 211 -7.13 11.08 6.23
C THR A 211 -6.63 12.53 6.19
N CYS A 212 -6.82 13.26 5.09
CA CYS A 212 -6.50 14.68 5.04
C CYS A 212 -7.52 15.52 5.81
N PHE A 213 -7.10 16.69 6.31
CA PHE A 213 -7.93 17.58 7.13
C PHE A 213 -9.10 18.29 6.38
N CYS A 214 -9.39 17.90 5.13
CA CYS A 214 -10.46 18.53 4.35
C CYS A 214 -11.83 18.10 4.88
N SER A 215 -12.73 19.06 5.08
CA SER A 215 -14.13 18.82 5.46
C SER A 215 -15.05 18.64 4.24
N TYR A 216 -14.48 18.25 3.10
CA TYR A 216 -15.12 18.16 1.79
C TYR A 216 -14.30 17.21 0.92
N HIS A 217 -14.89 16.76 -0.20
CA HIS A 217 -14.22 15.89 -1.15
C HIS A 217 -12.88 16.45 -1.65
N CYS A 218 -11.80 15.73 -1.35
CA CYS A 218 -10.47 16.25 -1.56
C CYS A 218 -9.87 15.83 -2.91
N LYS A 219 -8.76 16.47 -3.27
CA LYS A 219 -7.98 16.11 -4.46
C LYS A 219 -7.43 14.67 -4.42
N HIS A 220 -7.20 14.12 -3.22
CA HIS A 220 -6.63 12.77 -3.07
C HIS A 220 -7.67 11.70 -3.42
N GLU A 221 -8.91 11.89 -2.97
CA GLU A 221 -10.06 11.04 -3.34
C GLU A 221 -10.27 11.06 -4.85
N TYR A 222 -10.34 12.25 -5.45
CA TYR A 222 -10.54 12.39 -6.89
C TYR A 222 -9.42 11.71 -7.70
N ALA A 223 -8.16 11.92 -7.32
CA ALA A 223 -7.02 11.27 -7.97
C ALA A 223 -7.07 9.73 -7.82
N THR A 224 -7.52 9.24 -6.67
CA THR A 224 -7.69 7.80 -6.40
C THR A 224 -8.71 7.19 -7.33
N LEU A 225 -9.85 7.84 -7.53
CA LEU A 225 -10.90 7.36 -8.42
C LEU A 225 -10.47 7.35 -9.90
N LEU A 226 -9.68 8.33 -10.35
CA LEU A 226 -9.07 8.30 -11.69
C LEU A 226 -8.11 7.11 -11.86
N VAL A 227 -7.31 6.80 -10.84
CA VAL A 227 -6.45 5.61 -10.85
C VAL A 227 -7.27 4.33 -10.82
N LEU A 228 -8.37 4.29 -10.08
CA LEU A 228 -9.30 3.16 -10.07
C LEU A 228 -9.88 2.92 -11.47
N GLN A 229 -10.33 3.95 -12.17
CA GLN A 229 -10.81 3.85 -13.56
C GLN A 229 -9.74 3.26 -14.49
N ASP A 230 -8.49 3.76 -14.40
CA ASP A 230 -7.37 3.21 -15.16
C ASP A 230 -7.19 1.70 -14.89
N ILE A 231 -7.21 1.30 -13.61
CA ILE A 231 -6.98 -0.10 -13.21
C ILE A 231 -8.10 -1.01 -13.71
N LEU A 232 -9.36 -0.61 -13.51
CA LEU A 232 -10.52 -1.37 -13.99
C LEU A 232 -10.49 -1.50 -15.52
N ALA A 233 -10.12 -0.45 -16.25
CA ALA A 233 -9.98 -0.50 -17.70
C ALA A 233 -8.84 -1.44 -18.18
N GLU A 234 -7.75 -1.58 -17.41
CA GLU A 234 -6.71 -2.58 -17.70
C GLU A 234 -7.18 -4.01 -17.37
N ILE A 235 -7.95 -4.19 -16.30
CA ILE A 235 -8.56 -5.47 -15.93
C ILE A 235 -9.49 -5.93 -17.04
N ASP A 236 -10.45 -5.10 -17.44
CA ASP A 236 -11.42 -5.43 -18.49
C ASP A 236 -10.74 -5.78 -19.82
N ARG A 237 -9.58 -5.17 -20.11
CA ARG A 237 -8.85 -5.41 -21.36
C ARG A 237 -8.09 -6.74 -21.35
N SER A 238 -7.55 -7.15 -20.22
CA SER A 238 -6.49 -8.18 -20.22
C SER A 238 -6.45 -9.11 -19.02
N TYR A 239 -7.16 -8.81 -17.93
CA TYR A 239 -7.06 -9.56 -16.67
C TYR A 239 -8.42 -9.84 -16.01
N GLU A 240 -9.49 -9.89 -16.81
CA GLU A 240 -10.86 -10.04 -16.33
C GLU A 240 -11.04 -11.37 -15.57
N GLU A 241 -10.42 -12.45 -16.07
CA GLU A 241 -10.55 -13.78 -15.46
C GLU A 241 -9.76 -13.89 -14.15
N GLU A 242 -8.58 -13.27 -14.07
CA GLU A 242 -7.77 -13.17 -12.87
C GLU A 242 -8.53 -12.44 -11.77
N PHE A 243 -9.14 -11.29 -12.12
CA PHE A 243 -9.92 -10.49 -11.18
C PHE A 243 -11.23 -11.17 -10.76
N LYS A 244 -11.97 -11.79 -11.68
CA LYS A 244 -13.17 -12.58 -11.33
C LYS A 244 -12.87 -13.73 -10.39
N LYS A 245 -11.71 -14.38 -10.57
CA LYS A 245 -11.29 -15.52 -9.75
C LYS A 245 -10.92 -15.09 -8.33
N SER A 246 -10.21 -13.97 -8.18
CA SER A 246 -9.71 -13.53 -6.87
C SER A 246 -10.66 -12.58 -6.14
N GLY A 247 -11.43 -11.77 -6.87
CA GLY A 247 -12.13 -10.60 -6.35
C GLY A 247 -11.18 -9.53 -5.81
N TYR A 248 -9.89 -9.58 -6.17
CA TYR A 248 -8.84 -8.79 -5.57
C TYR A 248 -7.88 -8.24 -6.61
N VAL A 249 -7.52 -6.97 -6.50
CA VAL A 249 -6.37 -6.38 -7.18
C VAL A 249 -5.65 -5.44 -6.24
N ALA A 250 -4.33 -5.52 -6.19
CA ALA A 250 -3.50 -4.47 -5.63
C ALA A 250 -2.49 -4.01 -6.67
N CYS A 251 -2.19 -2.71 -6.67
CA CYS A 251 -1.28 -2.13 -7.63
C CYS A 251 -0.35 -1.11 -6.98
N LEU A 252 0.85 -1.05 -7.54
CA LEU A 252 1.83 0.00 -7.30
C LEU A 252 2.08 0.74 -8.59
N ASN A 253 2.33 2.04 -8.50
CA ASN A 253 2.98 2.75 -9.59
C ASN A 253 4.34 2.08 -9.90
N LYS A 254 4.68 1.90 -11.19
CA LYS A 254 5.92 1.22 -11.59
C LYS A 254 7.19 1.81 -10.98
N GLN A 255 7.27 3.12 -10.92
CA GLN A 255 8.43 3.81 -10.38
C GLN A 255 8.66 3.44 -8.91
N THR A 256 7.59 3.35 -8.13
CA THR A 256 7.58 2.93 -6.73
C THR A 256 8.07 1.51 -6.57
N PHE A 257 7.53 0.58 -7.38
CA PHE A 257 7.95 -0.81 -7.33
C PHE A 257 9.45 -0.94 -7.60
N VAL A 258 9.95 -0.25 -8.63
CA VAL A 258 11.39 -0.26 -8.95
C VAL A 258 12.22 0.39 -7.84
N SER A 259 11.83 1.57 -7.35
CA SER A 259 12.65 2.32 -6.40
C SER A 259 12.67 1.69 -5.01
N VAL A 260 11.54 1.13 -4.54
CA VAL A 260 11.41 0.61 -3.17
C VAL A 260 11.58 -0.89 -3.11
N ALA A 261 10.93 -1.65 -4.01
CA ALA A 261 10.93 -3.11 -3.92
C ALA A 261 12.11 -3.76 -4.64
N ILE A 262 12.73 -3.10 -5.64
CA ILE A 262 13.85 -3.67 -6.41
C ILE A 262 15.18 -3.03 -6.06
N MET A 263 15.33 -1.71 -6.23
CA MET A 263 16.62 -1.03 -6.12
C MET A 263 17.20 -1.04 -4.70
N GLU A 264 16.36 -1.19 -3.69
CA GLU A 264 16.76 -1.24 -2.29
C GLU A 264 17.11 -2.65 -1.80
N GLN A 265 16.99 -3.67 -2.66
CA GLN A 265 17.36 -5.05 -2.34
C GLN A 265 18.82 -5.30 -2.72
N ASN A 266 19.63 -5.79 -1.76
CA ASN A 266 21.01 -6.19 -2.01
C ASN A 266 21.12 -7.41 -2.93
N THR A 267 20.08 -8.26 -2.96
CA THR A 267 19.98 -9.44 -3.81
C THR A 267 18.52 -9.68 -4.19
N GLY A 268 18.24 -10.12 -5.41
CA GLY A 268 16.89 -10.46 -5.83
C GLY A 268 16.89 -11.30 -7.10
N ARG A 269 15.84 -12.10 -7.28
CA ARG A 269 15.59 -12.85 -8.52
C ARG A 269 14.27 -12.39 -9.12
N LEU A 270 14.36 -11.59 -10.18
CA LEU A 270 13.22 -11.24 -11.02
C LEU A 270 13.03 -12.36 -12.05
N LYS A 271 11.89 -13.03 -12.01
CA LYS A 271 11.41 -13.85 -13.13
C LYS A 271 10.37 -13.03 -13.89
N LEU A 272 10.65 -12.76 -15.15
CA LEU A 272 9.75 -12.11 -16.12
C LEU A 272 9.26 -13.15 -17.12
#